data_AF-A0A1I5PZB7-F1
#
_entry.id   AF-A0A1I5PZB7-F1
#
_cell.length_a   1.000
_cell.length_b   1.000
_cell.length_c   1.000
_cell.angle_alpha   90.00
_cell.angle_beta   90.00
_cell.angle_gamma   90.00
#
_symmetry.space_group_name_H-M   'P 1'
#
loop_
_entity.id
_entity.type
_entity.pdbx_description
1 polymer ?
#
loop_
_entity_poly.entity_id
_entity_poly.type
_entity_poly.pdbx_seq_one_letter_code
_entity_poly.pdbx_strand_id
1 'polypeptide(L)'
;MNYSTRLLKFGLIFIGLPIAVFTGYLVYLLFSPPFNATYNHLLNPIVTLMLITALPFFYALKRAYDLLKLIDQQQAFTYVAVTALRQIKQSAIAIAVLYTVIWPLVYGVAEIEDAPGLIIVSGLPIFGSIIIAVFSALLQTLLTQAIEIKSENDLTI
;
A
#
# COMPACT_ATOMS: atom_id res chain seq x y z
N MET A 1 12.13 20.73 -12.90
CA MET A 1 11.26 20.02 -11.95
C MET A 1 9.82 20.28 -12.38
N ASN A 2 9.11 19.25 -12.84
CA ASN A 2 7.81 19.41 -13.49
C ASN A 2 6.70 19.57 -12.42
N TYR A 3 5.69 20.41 -12.67
CA TYR A 3 4.62 20.66 -11.70
C TYR A 3 3.84 19.39 -11.33
N SER A 4 3.68 18.47 -12.29
CA SER A 4 2.95 17.21 -12.12
C SER A 4 3.57 16.29 -11.04
N THR A 5 4.90 16.13 -11.01
CA THR A 5 5.57 15.26 -10.03
C THR A 5 5.53 15.84 -8.61
N ARG A 6 5.54 17.18 -8.48
CA ARG A 6 5.36 17.84 -7.18
C ARG A 6 3.98 17.56 -6.59
N LEU A 7 2.93 17.69 -7.40
CA LEU A 7 1.56 17.40 -6.96
C LEU A 7 1.41 15.95 -6.50
N LEU A 8 1.97 14.99 -7.25
CA LEU A 8 1.93 13.58 -6.86
C LEU A 8 2.67 13.34 -5.53
N LYS A 9 3.86 13.93 -5.33
CA LYS A 9 4.60 13.82 -4.06
C LYS A 9 3.80 14.39 -2.88
N PHE A 10 3.14 15.54 -3.06
CA PHE A 10 2.25 16.07 -2.03
C PHE A 10 1.06 15.15 -1.77
N GLY A 11 0.48 14.56 -2.81
CA GLY A 11 -0.58 13.56 -2.69
C GLY A 11 -0.14 12.34 -1.87
N LEU A 12 1.08 11.83 -2.08
CA LEU A 12 1.63 10.72 -1.29
C LEU A 12 1.71 11.08 0.21
N ILE A 13 2.23 12.27 0.53
CA ILE A 13 2.33 12.74 1.93
C ILE A 13 0.93 12.91 2.52
N PHE A 14 0.00 13.47 1.76
CA PHE A 14 -1.38 13.69 2.18
C PHE A 14 -2.11 12.38 2.49
N ILE A 15 -1.86 11.30 1.73
CA ILE A 15 -2.44 9.98 2.00
C ILE A 15 -1.69 9.29 3.17
N GLY A 16 -0.37 9.45 3.26
CA GLY A 16 0.44 8.81 4.30
C GLY A 16 0.19 9.35 5.71
N LEU A 17 -0.09 10.65 5.85
CA LEU A 17 -0.20 11.32 7.15
C LEU A 17 -1.41 10.84 7.98
N PRO A 18 -2.65 10.78 7.45
CA PRO A 18 -3.79 10.21 8.17
C PRO A 18 -3.55 8.78 8.61
N ILE A 19 -2.93 7.96 7.76
CA ILE A 19 -2.64 6.56 8.06
C ILE A 19 -1.57 6.45 9.15
N ALA A 20 -0.57 7.33 9.16
CA ALA A 20 0.45 7.38 10.22
C ALA A 20 -0.15 7.74 11.57
N VAL A 21 -1.00 8.78 11.61
CA VAL A 21 -1.72 9.19 12.83
C VAL A 21 -2.62 8.07 13.32
N PHE A 22 -3.39 7.46 12.42
CA PHE A 22 -4.28 6.35 12.75
C PHE A 22 -3.51 5.13 13.29
N THR A 23 -2.38 4.77 12.67
CA THR A 23 -1.51 3.68 13.14
C THR A 23 -0.96 3.99 14.53
N GLY A 24 -0.50 5.22 14.78
CA GLY A 24 -0.03 5.65 16.11
C GLY A 24 -1.13 5.59 17.17
N TYR A 25 -2.35 5.98 16.81
CA TYR A 25 -3.52 5.86 17.69
C TYR A 25 -3.86 4.40 18.00
N LEU A 26 -3.82 3.50 17.01
CA LEU A 26 -4.02 2.06 17.22
C LEU A 26 -2.95 1.45 18.15
N VAL A 27 -1.70 1.88 18.05
CA VAL A 27 -0.64 1.48 18.98
C VAL A 27 -0.97 1.94 20.40
N TYR A 28 -1.32 3.22 20.57
CA TYR A 28 -1.69 3.77 21.89
C TYR A 28 -2.84 2.98 22.53
N LEU A 29 -3.87 2.65 21.74
CA LEU A 29 -5.01 1.87 22.17
C LEU A 29 -4.65 0.45 22.60
N LEU A 30 -3.75 -0.23 21.88
CA LEU A 30 -3.30 -1.58 22.23
C LEU A 30 -2.62 -1.63 23.61
N PHE A 31 -1.94 -0.55 24.02
CA PHE A 31 -1.24 -0.46 25.30
C PHE A 31 -2.05 0.24 26.41
N SER A 32 -3.26 0.73 26.12
CA SER A 32 -4.12 1.42 27.10
C SER A 32 -5.29 0.54 27.56
N PRO A 33 -5.34 0.09 28.83
CA PRO A 33 -6.49 -0.67 29.35
C PRO A 33 -7.69 0.24 29.72
N PRO A 34 -8.96 -0.21 29.52
CA PRO A 34 -9.43 -1.37 28.76
C PRO A 34 -9.93 -0.98 27.36
N PHE A 35 -9.30 -1.52 26.31
CA PHE A 35 -9.63 -1.29 24.90
C PHE A 35 -10.93 -2.00 24.41
N ASN A 36 -11.87 -2.28 25.32
CA ASN A 36 -13.11 -3.08 25.22
C ASN A 36 -12.95 -4.57 25.64
N ALA A 37 -13.39 -4.91 26.86
CA ALA A 37 -13.25 -6.24 27.45
C ALA A 37 -14.13 -7.33 26.79
N THR A 38 -15.14 -6.97 26.00
CA THR A 38 -16.22 -7.87 25.57
C THR A 38 -15.81 -8.86 24.47
N TYR A 39 -14.89 -8.48 23.56
CA TYR A 39 -14.45 -9.35 22.45
C TYR A 39 -12.98 -9.11 22.06
N ASN A 40 -12.13 -8.85 23.05
CA ASN A 40 -10.68 -8.69 22.91
C ASN A 40 -10.01 -9.80 22.08
N HIS A 41 -10.53 -11.03 22.12
CA HIS A 41 -9.99 -12.15 21.34
C HIS A 41 -10.10 -11.96 19.81
N LEU A 42 -11.09 -11.19 19.34
CA LEU A 42 -11.25 -10.85 17.91
C LEU A 42 -10.59 -9.51 17.60
N LEU A 43 -10.74 -8.52 18.49
CA LEU A 43 -10.27 -7.17 18.22
C LEU A 43 -8.75 -7.01 18.28
N ASN A 44 -8.09 -7.69 19.22
CA ASN A 44 -6.62 -7.66 19.33
C ASN A 44 -5.89 -8.21 18.10
N PRO A 45 -6.26 -9.38 17.52
CA PRO A 45 -5.62 -9.86 16.31
C PRO A 45 -5.95 -8.97 15.09
N ILE A 46 -7.16 -8.40 15.00
CA ILE A 46 -7.50 -7.44 13.94
C ILE A 46 -6.55 -6.23 14.00
N VAL A 47 -6.43 -5.59 15.16
CA VAL A 47 -5.56 -4.41 15.33
C VAL A 47 -4.10 -4.77 15.09
N THR A 48 -3.65 -5.93 15.57
CA THR A 48 -2.28 -6.40 15.34
C THR A 48 -1.98 -6.59 13.86
N LEU A 49 -2.88 -7.21 13.10
CA LEU A 49 -2.73 -7.40 11.65
C LEU A 49 -2.80 -6.07 10.88
N MET A 50 -3.64 -5.12 11.32
CA MET A 50 -3.66 -3.77 10.75
C MET A 50 -2.33 -3.04 10.98
N LEU A 51 -1.74 -3.16 12.17
CA LEU A 51 -0.40 -2.60 12.47
C LEU A 51 0.69 -3.26 11.60
N ILE A 52 0.64 -4.58 11.40
CA ILE A 52 1.56 -5.29 10.49
C ILE A 52 1.39 -4.77 9.06
N THR A 53 0.16 -4.49 8.64
CA THR A 53 -0.15 -3.98 7.29
C THR A 53 0.37 -2.56 7.04
N ALA A 54 0.58 -1.77 8.10
CA ALA A 54 1.20 -0.46 7.97
C ALA A 54 2.63 -0.54 7.38
N LEU A 55 3.37 -1.63 7.65
CA LEU A 55 4.73 -1.83 7.14
C LEU A 55 4.81 -1.87 5.59
N PRO A 56 4.11 -2.79 4.88
CA PRO A 56 4.11 -2.78 3.43
C PRO A 56 3.46 -1.51 2.86
N PHE A 57 2.49 -0.90 3.55
CA PHE A 57 1.90 0.38 3.11
C PHE A 57 2.94 1.51 3.06
N PHE A 58 3.65 1.78 4.15
CA PHE A 58 4.66 2.84 4.19
C PHE A 58 5.86 2.52 3.29
N TYR A 59 6.22 1.24 3.17
CA TYR A 59 7.25 0.82 2.22
C TYR A 59 6.84 1.13 0.78
N ALA A 60 5.60 0.79 0.36
CA ALA A 60 5.08 1.13 -0.96
C ALA A 60 5.08 2.64 -1.20
N LEU A 61 4.66 3.44 -0.20
CA LEU A 61 4.63 4.89 -0.28
C LEU A 61 6.04 5.47 -0.51
N LYS A 62 7.04 4.95 0.20
CA LYS A 62 8.45 5.32 0.03
C LYS A 62 8.94 4.98 -1.38
N ARG A 63 8.60 3.79 -1.90
CA ARG A 63 9.01 3.38 -3.26
C ARG A 63 8.33 4.18 -4.36
N ALA A 64 7.06 4.57 -4.17
CA ALA A 64 6.38 5.48 -5.07
C ALA A 64 7.02 6.86 -5.05
N TYR A 65 7.45 7.36 -3.88
CA TYR A 65 8.19 8.62 -3.80
C TYR A 65 9.55 8.55 -4.50
N ASP A 66 10.31 7.46 -4.30
CA ASP A 66 11.58 7.21 -5.01
C ASP A 66 11.37 7.20 -6.53
N LEU A 67 10.31 6.55 -7.00
CA LEU A 67 9.96 6.51 -8.43
C LEU A 67 9.70 7.92 -8.99
N LEU A 68 8.97 8.76 -8.25
CA LEU A 68 8.74 10.16 -8.65
C LEU A 68 10.05 10.98 -8.68
N LYS A 69 11.01 10.67 -7.79
CA LYS A 69 12.34 11.28 -7.84
C LYS A 69 13.13 10.85 -9.08
N LEU A 70 13.07 9.58 -9.47
CA LEU A 70 13.70 9.10 -10.70
C LEU A 70 13.13 9.80 -11.94
N ILE A 71 11.81 10.04 -11.96
CA ILE A 71 11.15 10.79 -13.04
C ILE A 71 11.67 12.23 -13.11
N ASP A 72 11.80 12.92 -11.97
CA ASP A 72 12.36 14.28 -11.93
C ASP A 72 13.82 14.35 -12.39
N GLN A 73 14.57 13.26 -12.19
CA GLN A 73 15.96 13.12 -12.60
C GLN A 73 16.13 12.64 -14.05
N GLN A 74 15.03 12.51 -14.82
CA GLN A 74 15.03 11.93 -16.18
C GLN A 74 15.55 10.48 -16.24
N GLN A 75 15.52 9.77 -15.10
CA GLN A 75 15.95 8.38 -14.95
C GLN A 75 14.77 7.41 -14.85
N ALA A 76 13.62 7.76 -15.44
CA ALA A 76 12.42 6.94 -15.45
C ALA A 76 12.61 5.61 -16.20
N PHE A 77 13.37 5.62 -17.31
CA PHE A 77 13.68 4.43 -18.11
C PHE A 77 14.95 3.74 -17.59
N THR A 78 14.91 3.28 -16.35
CA THR A 78 16.01 2.53 -15.72
C THR A 78 15.49 1.29 -15.01
N TYR A 79 16.34 0.26 -14.89
CA TYR A 79 16.01 -0.93 -14.10
C TYR A 79 15.76 -0.63 -12.61
N VAL A 80 16.26 0.51 -12.11
CA VAL A 80 15.95 1.02 -10.77
C VAL A 80 14.46 1.37 -10.65
N ALA A 81 13.90 2.05 -11.66
CA ALA A 81 12.47 2.36 -11.71
C ALA A 81 11.59 1.09 -11.83
N VAL A 82 12.01 0.12 -12.64
CA VAL A 82 11.37 -1.21 -12.73
C VAL A 82 11.38 -1.93 -11.38
N THR A 83 12.49 -1.84 -10.64
CA THR A 83 12.63 -2.43 -9.30
C THR A 83 11.70 -1.75 -8.29
N ALA A 84 11.56 -0.43 -8.35
CA ALA A 84 10.61 0.30 -7.52
C ALA A 84 9.16 -0.14 -7.79
N LEU A 85 8.76 -0.29 -9.05
CA LEU A 85 7.44 -0.83 -9.43
C LEU A 85 7.21 -2.26 -8.91
N ARG A 86 8.23 -3.12 -9.02
CA ARG A 86 8.18 -4.48 -8.47
C ARG A 86 7.96 -4.48 -6.96
N GLN A 87 8.62 -3.57 -6.24
CA GLN A 87 8.49 -3.45 -4.78
C GLN A 87 7.11 -2.90 -4.38
N ILE A 88 6.55 -1.94 -5.13
CA ILE A 88 5.17 -1.45 -4.93
C ILE A 88 4.18 -2.60 -5.13
N LYS A 89 4.32 -3.37 -6.21
CA LYS A 89 3.50 -4.56 -6.49
C LYS A 89 3.53 -5.57 -5.33
N GLN A 90 4.73 -5.95 -4.87
CA GLN A 90 4.89 -6.90 -3.78
C GLN A 90 4.24 -6.41 -2.48
N SER A 91 4.36 -5.11 -2.20
CA SER A 91 3.72 -4.50 -1.03
C SER A 91 2.20 -4.53 -1.14
N ALA A 92 1.66 -4.22 -2.31
CA ALA A 92 0.21 -4.30 -2.56
C ALA A 92 -0.31 -5.74 -2.42
N ILE A 93 0.42 -6.73 -2.93
CA ILE A 93 0.06 -8.16 -2.72
C ILE A 93 0.07 -8.51 -1.22
N ALA A 94 1.08 -8.06 -0.48
CA ALA A 94 1.14 -8.31 0.97
C ALA A 94 -0.06 -7.69 1.71
N ILE A 95 -0.44 -6.45 1.37
CA ILE A 95 -1.64 -5.79 1.94
C ILE A 95 -2.90 -6.57 1.60
N ALA A 96 -3.08 -7.01 0.36
CA ALA A 96 -4.25 -7.79 -0.05
C ALA A 96 -4.36 -9.11 0.73
N VAL A 97 -3.25 -9.83 0.91
CA VAL A 97 -3.22 -11.07 1.69
C VAL A 97 -3.54 -10.81 3.16
N LEU A 98 -2.91 -9.80 3.78
CA LEU A 98 -3.17 -9.46 5.19
C LEU A 98 -4.63 -9.08 5.41
N TYR A 99 -5.22 -8.25 4.55
CA TYR A 99 -6.63 -7.89 4.68
C TYR A 99 -7.59 -9.05 4.38
N THR A 100 -7.21 -9.99 3.51
CA THR A 100 -7.99 -11.23 3.32
C THR A 100 -8.03 -12.08 4.59
N VAL A 101 -6.95 -12.09 5.39
CA VAL A 101 -6.91 -12.75 6.70
C VAL A 101 -7.69 -11.97 7.77
N ILE A 102 -7.66 -10.63 7.73
CA ILE A 102 -8.43 -9.77 8.65
C ILE A 102 -9.94 -9.91 8.41
N TRP A 103 -10.36 -10.08 7.15
CA TRP A 103 -11.76 -10.06 6.75
C TRP A 103 -12.69 -11.03 7.52
N PRO A 104 -12.37 -12.33 7.71
CA PRO A 104 -13.19 -13.23 8.51
C PRO A 104 -13.25 -12.85 10.00
N LEU A 105 -12.18 -12.23 10.54
CA LEU A 105 -12.21 -11.74 11.93
C LEU A 105 -13.18 -10.56 12.07
N VAL A 106 -13.19 -9.66 11.09
CA VAL A 106 -14.13 -8.53 11.04
C VAL A 106 -15.58 -9.01 10.89
N TYR A 107 -15.81 -10.08 10.12
CA TYR A 107 -17.14 -10.69 10.02
C TYR A 107 -17.69 -11.10 11.39
N GLY A 108 -16.87 -11.76 12.23
CA GLY A 108 -17.27 -12.14 13.59
C GLY A 108 -17.63 -10.93 14.47
N VAL A 109 -16.91 -9.81 14.33
CA VAL A 109 -17.24 -8.57 15.06
C VAL A 109 -18.52 -7.92 14.51
N ALA A 110 -18.72 -7.95 13.20
CA ALA A 110 -19.91 -7.39 12.55
C ALA A 110 -21.20 -8.10 12.97
N GLU A 111 -21.13 -9.41 13.21
CA GLU A 111 -22.24 -10.21 13.71
C GLU A 111 -22.58 -9.88 15.18
N ILE A 112 -21.56 -9.65 16.02
CA ILE A 112 -21.73 -9.30 17.44
C ILE A 112 -22.34 -7.90 17.61
N GLU A 113 -21.85 -6.94 16.84
CA GLU A 113 -22.24 -5.52 16.95
C GLU A 113 -23.45 -5.15 16.06
N ASP A 114 -24.09 -6.13 15.41
CA ASP A 114 -25.17 -5.93 14.44
C ASP A 114 -24.83 -4.86 13.38
N ALA A 115 -23.58 -4.90 12.90
CA ALA A 115 -22.97 -3.87 12.07
C ALA A 115 -22.50 -4.43 10.71
N PRO A 116 -23.42 -4.83 9.82
CA PRO A 116 -23.09 -5.50 8.56
C PRO A 116 -22.22 -4.65 7.61
N GLY A 117 -22.27 -3.31 7.75
CA GLY A 117 -21.45 -2.39 6.97
C GLY A 117 -19.94 -2.58 7.14
N LEU A 118 -19.49 -3.13 8.28
CA LEU A 118 -18.07 -3.38 8.56
C LEU A 118 -17.46 -4.40 7.58
N ILE A 119 -18.24 -5.36 7.08
CA ILE A 119 -17.80 -6.37 6.14
C ILE A 119 -17.43 -5.72 4.80
N ILE A 120 -18.23 -4.77 4.34
CA ILE A 120 -18.00 -4.06 3.07
C ILE A 120 -16.79 -3.14 3.19
N VAL A 121 -16.72 -2.35 4.26
CA VAL A 121 -15.63 -1.39 4.49
C VAL A 121 -14.28 -2.09 4.65
N SER A 122 -14.24 -3.22 5.35
CA SER A 122 -13.00 -3.99 5.53
C SER A 122 -12.52 -4.70 4.27
N GLY A 123 -13.39 -4.87 3.26
CA GLY A 123 -13.02 -5.41 1.94
C GLY A 123 -12.34 -4.40 1.01
N LEU A 124 -12.56 -3.08 1.20
CA LEU A 124 -12.03 -2.05 0.31
C LEU A 124 -10.49 -2.08 0.14
N PRO A 125 -9.69 -2.28 1.19
CA PRO A 125 -8.23 -2.37 1.06
C PRO A 125 -7.76 -3.55 0.21
N ILE A 126 -8.52 -4.65 0.18
CA ILE A 126 -8.21 -5.82 -0.67
C ILE A 126 -8.32 -5.43 -2.13
N PHE A 127 -9.46 -4.87 -2.54
CA PHE A 127 -9.69 -4.46 -3.92
C PHE A 127 -8.71 -3.37 -4.37
N GLY A 128 -8.50 -2.34 -3.54
CA GLY A 128 -7.54 -1.28 -3.84
C GLY A 128 -6.13 -1.82 -4.05
N SER A 129 -5.71 -2.77 -3.22
CA SER A 129 -4.38 -3.39 -3.32
C SER A 129 -4.24 -4.27 -4.55
N ILE A 130 -5.28 -5.02 -4.93
CA ILE A 130 -5.28 -5.80 -6.17
C ILE A 130 -5.12 -4.88 -7.38
N ILE A 131 -5.87 -3.77 -7.45
CA ILE A 131 -5.76 -2.79 -8.54
C ILE A 131 -4.34 -2.25 -8.63
N ILE A 132 -3.75 -1.84 -7.50
CA ILE A 132 -2.36 -1.33 -7.45
C ILE A 132 -1.37 -2.41 -7.90
N ALA A 133 -1.54 -3.66 -7.46
CA ALA A 133 -0.66 -4.76 -7.84
C ALA A 133 -0.71 -5.05 -9.35
N VAL A 134 -1.90 -5.09 -9.93
CA VAL A 134 -2.11 -5.30 -11.37
C VAL A 134 -1.52 -4.14 -12.17
N PHE A 135 -1.83 -2.89 -11.81
CA PHE A 135 -1.27 -1.70 -12.48
C PHE A 135 0.24 -1.67 -12.40
N SER A 136 0.81 -1.95 -11.22
CA SER A 136 2.27 -1.97 -11.04
C SER A 136 2.91 -3.08 -11.86
N ALA A 137 2.27 -4.24 -12.01
CA ALA A 137 2.75 -5.32 -12.87
C ALA A 137 2.74 -4.93 -14.35
N LEU A 138 1.66 -4.30 -14.82
CA LEU A 138 1.55 -3.83 -16.20
C LEU A 138 2.62 -2.77 -16.50
N LEU A 139 2.75 -1.76 -15.63
CA LEU A 139 3.79 -0.73 -15.76
C LEU A 139 5.21 -1.32 -15.69
N GLN A 140 5.43 -2.33 -14.85
CA GLN A 140 6.72 -3.02 -14.76
C GLN A 140 7.09 -3.65 -16.11
N THR A 141 6.16 -4.37 -16.75
CA THR A 141 6.40 -4.99 -18.06
C THR A 141 6.62 -3.94 -19.16
N LEU A 142 5.75 -2.94 -19.25
CA LEU A 142 5.84 -1.88 -20.27
C LEU A 142 7.15 -1.09 -20.14
N LEU A 143 7.54 -0.75 -18.92
CA LEU A 143 8.78 -0.01 -18.70
C LEU A 143 10.02 -0.84 -19.04
N THR A 144 9.99 -2.16 -18.76
CA THR A 144 11.09 -3.06 -19.13
C THR A 144 11.26 -3.11 -20.65
N GLN A 145 10.16 -3.31 -21.40
CA GLN A 145 10.19 -3.29 -22.86
C GLN A 145 10.70 -1.96 -23.42
N ALA A 146 10.28 -0.83 -22.84
CA ALA A 146 10.73 0.48 -23.28
C ALA A 146 12.24 0.71 -23.02
N ILE A 147 12.79 0.14 -21.94
CA ILE A 147 14.24 0.16 -21.66
C ILE A 147 15.00 -0.66 -22.70
N GLU A 148 14.53 -1.86 -23.03
CA GLU A 148 15.15 -2.74 -24.03
C GLU A 148 15.20 -2.07 -25.40
N ILE A 149 14.07 -1.51 -25.87
CA ILE A 149 14.00 -0.77 -27.15
C ILE A 149 14.98 0.42 -27.15
N LYS A 150 15.04 1.19 -26.06
CA LYS A 150 15.97 2.31 -25.96
C LYS A 150 17.43 1.84 -26.03
N SER A 151 17.76 0.75 -25.34
CA SER A 151 19.12 0.21 -25.33
C SER A 151 19.56 -0.32 -26.68
N GLU A 152 18.67 -0.91 -27.46
CA GLU A 152 18.95 -1.38 -28.82
C GLU A 152 19.20 -0.19 -29.76
N ASN A 153 18.37 0.85 -29.68
CA ASN A 153 18.54 2.07 -30.47
C ASN A 153 19.86 2.77 -30.16
N ASP A 154 20.25 2.85 -28.88
CA ASP A 154 21.53 3.46 -28.45
C ASP A 154 22.77 2.65 -28.90
N LEU A 155 22.62 1.36 -29.26
CA LEU A 155 23.71 0.49 -29.74
C LEU A 155 23.89 0.51 -31.27
N THR A 156 22.92 1.03 -32.02
CA THR A 156 22.89 0.93 -33.49
C THR A 156 23.20 2.25 -34.20
N ILE A 157 23.25 3.37 -33.47
CA ILE A 157 23.55 4.73 -33.98
C ILE A 157 25.02 5.08 -33.72
#